data_AF-A0A5K1A2L1-F1
#
_entry.id   AF-A0A5K1A2L1-F1
#
_cell.length_a   1.000
_cell.length_b   1.000
_cell.length_c   1.000
_cell.angle_alpha   90.00
_cell.angle_beta   90.00
_cell.angle_gamma   90.00
#
_symmetry.space_group_name_H-M   'P 1'
#
loop_
_entity.id
_entity.type
_entity.pdbx_description
1 polymer ?
#
loop_
_entity_poly.entity_id
_entity_poly.type
_entity_poly.pdbx_seq_one_letter_code
_entity_poly.pdbx_strand_id
1 'polypeptide(L)'
;LLYQIITKRTIEVYNVRPVNAPDLSSFVNDMEFNLTTVSSMTCSHLRGLGTLMSGTPGFIDYRILPLSKFVDANCFNTSLGPRVTLRCNGCHVIKDSYFISWQFVDLPNEPATAVGFLFNITAKRPGDTKHTSFVSGTLASQDSTNQTATFRGVNGNIFKIHLVPRIYRKVHDLKLIQPLFREFVPGSNVVEASQLQSSLQNPADGLINMTLYISFLSDFIVEVDNANIIGP
;
A
#
# COMPACT_ATOMS: atom_id res chain seq x y z
N LEU A 1 -26.52 42.45 15.45
CA LEU A 1 -25.22 41.95 14.91
C LEU A 1 -24.99 40.44 15.11
N LEU A 2 -25.99 39.64 15.53
CA LEU A 2 -25.85 38.18 15.73
C LEU A 2 -26.26 37.32 14.51
N TYR A 3 -26.64 37.94 13.39
CA TYR A 3 -27.25 37.27 12.23
C TYR A 3 -26.28 36.98 11.06
N GLN A 4 -24.98 37.17 11.25
CA GLN A 4 -23.96 37.01 10.20
C GLN A 4 -22.86 35.99 10.54
N ILE A 5 -23.20 34.96 11.32
CA ILE A 5 -22.33 33.78 11.49
C ILE A 5 -23.06 32.52 10.98
N ILE A 6 -23.81 32.64 9.88
CA ILE A 6 -24.10 31.48 9.03
C ILE A 6 -22.88 31.32 8.11
N THR A 7 -21.78 30.87 8.71
CA THR A 7 -20.63 30.41 7.95
C THR A 7 -21.11 29.26 7.07
N LYS A 8 -20.96 29.40 5.75
CA LYS A 8 -21.11 28.33 4.77
C LYS A 8 -20.24 27.14 5.18
N ARG A 9 -20.73 26.27 6.05
CA ARG A 9 -20.14 24.95 6.27
C ARG A 9 -20.53 24.14 5.05
N THR A 10 -19.58 23.93 4.15
CA THR A 10 -19.72 22.88 3.14
C THR A 10 -19.76 21.55 3.89
N ILE A 11 -20.96 20.97 4.01
CA ILE A 11 -21.16 19.66 4.61
C ILE A 11 -20.96 18.64 3.48
N GLU A 12 -19.95 17.79 3.63
CA GLU A 12 -19.81 16.59 2.81
C GLU A 12 -20.67 15.49 3.44
N VAL A 13 -21.67 15.05 2.69
CA VAL A 13 -22.55 13.95 3.04
C VAL A 13 -22.00 12.70 2.36
N TYR A 14 -21.78 11.67 3.17
CA TYR A 14 -21.32 10.38 2.71
C TYR A 14 -22.50 9.42 2.72
N ASN A 15 -22.97 9.07 1.54
CA ASN A 15 -23.97 8.01 1.37
C ASN A 15 -23.23 6.68 1.18
N VAL A 16 -23.76 5.61 1.75
CA VAL A 16 -23.14 4.28 1.71
C VAL A 16 -24.16 3.32 1.10
N ARG A 17 -23.84 2.72 -0.05
CA ARG A 17 -24.73 1.75 -0.73
C ARG A 17 -24.06 0.39 -0.87
N PRO A 18 -24.77 -0.75 -0.75
CA PRO A 18 -24.14 -2.06 -0.92
C PRO A 18 -23.55 -2.26 -2.32
N VAL A 19 -22.44 -3.00 -2.40
CA VAL A 19 -21.71 -3.32 -3.63
C VAL A 19 -22.24 -4.60 -4.24
N ASN A 20 -22.60 -4.52 -5.53
CA ASN A 20 -22.77 -5.69 -6.38
C ASN A 20 -21.57 -5.81 -7.36
N ALA A 21 -21.29 -7.01 -7.86
CA ALA A 21 -20.15 -7.24 -8.75
C ALA A 21 -20.12 -6.33 -10.02
N PRO A 22 -21.26 -6.05 -10.70
CA PRO A 22 -21.27 -5.14 -11.85
C PRO A 22 -20.88 -3.70 -11.48
N ASP A 23 -21.34 -3.21 -10.32
CA ASP A 23 -20.99 -1.88 -9.84
C ASP A 23 -19.48 -1.75 -9.63
N LEU A 24 -18.86 -2.76 -9.03
CA LEU A 24 -17.42 -2.76 -8.77
C LEU A 24 -16.59 -2.83 -10.06
N SER A 25 -17.05 -3.61 -11.05
CA SER A 25 -16.37 -3.72 -12.35
C SER A 25 -16.24 -2.38 -13.09
N SER A 26 -17.11 -1.42 -12.77
CA SER A 26 -17.10 -0.08 -13.35
C SER A 26 -16.02 0.86 -12.77
N PHE A 27 -15.34 0.45 -11.70
CA PHE A 27 -14.20 1.16 -11.13
C PHE A 27 -12.91 0.74 -11.82
N VAL A 28 -12.64 1.35 -12.97
CA VAL A 28 -11.39 1.19 -13.71
C VAL A 28 -10.44 2.33 -13.32
N ASN A 29 -9.33 2.01 -12.67
CA ASN A 29 -8.35 2.99 -12.21
C ASN A 29 -6.94 2.61 -12.68
N ASP A 30 -6.09 3.58 -12.96
CA ASP A 30 -4.66 3.40 -12.93
C ASP A 30 -4.21 3.46 -11.47
N MET A 31 -3.48 2.45 -11.02
CA MET A 31 -2.95 2.37 -9.66
C MET A 31 -1.44 2.22 -9.68
N GLU A 32 -0.76 2.88 -8.75
CA GLU A 32 0.68 2.76 -8.59
C GLU A 32 1.03 2.71 -7.11
N PHE A 33 1.69 1.63 -6.71
CA PHE A 33 2.28 1.45 -5.39
C PHE A 33 3.80 1.62 -5.50
N ASN A 34 4.35 2.52 -4.69
CA ASN A 34 5.77 2.76 -4.57
C ASN A 34 6.19 2.48 -3.13
N LEU A 35 7.23 1.66 -2.95
CA LEU A 35 7.88 1.43 -1.67
C LEU A 35 9.38 1.64 -1.79
N THR A 36 9.90 2.61 -1.07
CA THR A 36 11.35 2.83 -0.91
C THR A 36 11.80 2.24 0.41
N THR A 37 12.73 1.29 0.37
CA THR A 37 13.34 0.72 1.57
C THR A 37 14.55 1.57 1.96
N VAL A 38 14.48 2.26 3.11
CA VAL A 38 15.54 3.17 3.57
C VAL A 38 16.74 2.36 4.03
N SER A 39 17.79 2.35 3.22
CA SER A 39 18.94 1.45 3.38
C SER A 39 20.10 1.82 2.48
N SER A 40 21.26 1.20 2.71
CA SER A 40 22.39 1.19 1.77
C SER A 40 22.25 0.17 0.64
N MET A 41 21.16 -0.62 0.64
CA MET A 41 20.94 -1.65 -0.37
C MET A 41 20.66 -1.05 -1.74
N THR A 42 20.71 -1.91 -2.76
CA THR A 42 20.27 -1.59 -4.12
C THR A 42 19.35 -2.68 -4.66
N CYS A 43 18.76 -2.47 -5.83
CA CYS A 43 17.89 -3.43 -6.50
C CYS A 43 18.60 -4.77 -6.81
N SER A 44 19.93 -4.84 -6.77
CA SER A 44 20.68 -6.10 -6.87
C SER A 44 20.35 -7.08 -5.74
N HIS A 45 19.86 -6.59 -4.60
CA HIS A 45 19.48 -7.39 -3.44
C HIS A 45 18.07 -8.00 -3.60
N LEU A 46 17.25 -7.47 -4.51
CA LEU A 46 15.84 -7.85 -4.65
C LEU A 46 15.69 -9.26 -5.24
N ARG A 47 14.86 -10.10 -4.62
CA ARG A 47 14.48 -11.44 -5.09
C ARG A 47 12.98 -11.66 -4.91
N GLY A 48 12.43 -12.59 -5.69
CA GLY A 48 11.05 -13.07 -5.51
C GLY A 48 9.92 -12.13 -5.95
N LEU A 49 10.22 -10.94 -6.47
CA LEU A 49 9.21 -10.03 -7.02
C LEU A 49 8.65 -10.58 -8.34
N GLY A 50 7.59 -11.39 -8.28
CA GLY A 50 7.04 -12.02 -9.48
C GLY A 50 5.75 -12.82 -9.30
N THR A 51 5.27 -13.00 -8.08
CA THR A 51 4.04 -13.74 -7.80
C THR A 51 2.99 -12.87 -7.11
N LEU A 52 1.73 -13.12 -7.49
CA LEU A 52 0.53 -12.59 -6.86
C LEU A 52 -0.22 -13.78 -6.27
N MET A 53 -0.58 -13.70 -4.99
CA MET A 53 -1.46 -14.67 -4.36
C MET A 53 -2.84 -14.03 -4.14
N SER A 54 -3.90 -14.80 -4.39
CA SER A 54 -5.31 -14.38 -4.22
C SER A 54 -6.03 -15.39 -3.35
N GLY A 55 -7.07 -14.95 -2.63
CA GLY A 55 -7.88 -15.82 -1.77
C GLY A 55 -7.21 -16.16 -0.43
N THR A 56 -7.84 -17.02 0.36
CA THR A 56 -7.38 -17.34 1.72
C THR A 56 -6.43 -18.55 1.71
N PRO A 57 -5.18 -18.43 2.20
CA PRO A 57 -4.28 -19.57 2.30
C PRO A 57 -4.91 -20.75 3.04
N GLY A 58 -4.85 -21.95 2.44
CA GLY A 58 -5.45 -23.17 2.99
C GLY A 58 -6.91 -23.43 2.57
N PHE A 59 -7.51 -22.54 1.78
CA PHE A 59 -8.87 -22.71 1.22
C PHE A 59 -8.83 -22.94 -0.30
N ILE A 60 -9.95 -23.41 -0.87
CA ILE A 60 -10.08 -23.81 -2.30
C ILE A 60 -9.93 -22.62 -3.26
N ASP A 61 -10.24 -21.42 -2.80
CA ASP A 61 -10.11 -20.16 -3.53
C ASP A 61 -8.67 -19.65 -3.64
N TYR A 62 -7.71 -20.24 -2.91
CA TYR A 62 -6.31 -19.83 -2.94
C TYR A 62 -5.67 -20.07 -4.31
N ARG A 63 -5.11 -19.01 -4.90
CA ARG A 63 -4.46 -19.06 -6.22
C ARG A 63 -3.13 -18.35 -6.18
N ILE A 64 -2.14 -18.92 -6.84
CA ILE A 64 -0.84 -18.30 -7.12
C ILE A 64 -0.77 -18.00 -8.61
N LEU A 65 -0.55 -16.74 -8.96
CA LEU A 65 -0.58 -16.25 -10.33
C LEU A 65 0.69 -15.43 -10.62
N PRO A 66 1.18 -15.42 -11.87
CA PRO A 66 2.30 -14.54 -12.24
C PRO A 66 1.91 -13.07 -12.08
N LEU A 67 2.70 -12.31 -11.34
CA LEU A 67 2.46 -10.89 -11.05
C LEU A 67 2.40 -10.04 -12.33
N SER A 68 3.21 -10.39 -13.33
CA SER A 68 3.30 -9.70 -14.62
C SER A 68 2.00 -9.71 -15.44
N LYS A 69 1.03 -10.58 -15.11
CA LYS A 69 -0.29 -10.56 -15.75
C LYS A 69 -1.21 -9.46 -15.20
N PHE A 70 -0.85 -8.87 -14.06
CA PHE A 70 -1.71 -7.93 -13.33
C PHE A 70 -1.05 -6.56 -13.17
N VAL A 71 0.26 -6.53 -12.92
CA VAL A 71 1.00 -5.28 -12.68
C VAL A 71 2.38 -5.31 -13.34
N ASP A 72 2.81 -4.14 -13.80
CA ASP A 72 4.19 -3.85 -14.15
C ASP A 72 4.98 -3.67 -12.85
N ALA A 73 5.82 -4.64 -12.52
CA ALA A 73 6.67 -4.60 -11.33
C ALA A 73 8.11 -4.23 -11.71
N ASN A 74 8.64 -3.17 -11.11
CA ASN A 74 9.99 -2.67 -11.38
C ASN A 74 10.72 -2.31 -10.08
N CYS A 75 12.05 -2.27 -10.13
CA CYS A 75 12.89 -1.76 -9.05
C CYS A 75 13.86 -0.70 -9.58
N PHE A 76 13.96 0.42 -8.87
CA PHE A 76 14.89 1.51 -9.18
C PHE A 76 15.72 1.88 -7.96
N ASN A 77 17.00 2.17 -8.16
CA ASN A 77 17.86 2.68 -7.10
C ASN A 77 17.59 4.17 -6.88
N THR A 78 17.47 4.58 -5.62
CA THR A 78 17.34 5.98 -5.21
C THR A 78 18.44 6.32 -4.20
N SER A 79 18.61 7.60 -3.87
CA SER A 79 19.56 8.03 -2.84
C SER A 79 19.25 7.50 -1.44
N LEU A 80 18.01 7.07 -1.18
CA LEU A 80 17.58 6.51 0.10
C LEU A 80 17.63 4.98 0.14
N GLY A 81 17.87 4.31 -0.99
CA GLY A 81 17.81 2.85 -1.13
C GLY A 81 16.95 2.40 -2.31
N PRO A 82 16.65 1.08 -2.42
CA PRO A 82 15.90 0.54 -3.54
C PRO A 82 14.41 0.89 -3.41
N ARG A 83 13.81 1.29 -4.53
CA ARG A 83 12.38 1.54 -4.67
C ARG A 83 11.74 0.47 -5.54
N VAL A 84 10.80 -0.27 -4.97
CA VAL A 84 9.92 -1.18 -5.70
C VAL A 84 8.68 -0.40 -6.13
N THR A 85 8.35 -0.48 -7.42
CA THR A 85 7.17 0.13 -8.02
C THR A 85 6.31 -0.97 -8.63
N LEU A 86 5.03 -0.99 -8.26
CA LEU A 86 4.00 -1.86 -8.82
C LEU A 86 2.96 -0.98 -9.49
N ARG A 87 2.81 -1.07 -10.80
CA ARG A 87 1.89 -0.24 -11.57
C ARG A 87 0.87 -1.09 -12.31
N CYS A 88 -0.41 -0.74 -12.20
CA CYS A 88 -1.46 -1.27 -13.04
C CYS A 88 -2.15 -0.13 -13.78
N ASN A 89 -2.26 -0.24 -15.10
CA ASN A 89 -3.01 0.71 -15.90
C ASN A 89 -4.38 0.08 -16.22
N GLY A 90 -5.46 0.79 -15.88
CA GLY A 90 -6.82 0.29 -16.03
C GLY A 90 -7.14 -0.98 -15.24
N CYS A 91 -6.63 -1.14 -14.01
CA CYS A 91 -7.06 -2.26 -13.17
C CYS A 91 -8.55 -2.20 -12.90
N HIS A 92 -9.17 -3.37 -13.01
CA HIS A 92 -10.47 -3.64 -12.43
C HIS A 92 -10.27 -4.07 -10.98
N VAL A 93 -11.04 -3.47 -10.08
CA VAL A 93 -11.11 -3.96 -8.71
C VAL A 93 -12.06 -5.15 -8.68
N ILE A 94 -11.61 -6.25 -8.09
CA ILE A 94 -12.43 -7.44 -7.85
C ILE A 94 -12.50 -7.62 -6.34
N LYS A 95 -13.64 -8.11 -5.84
CA LYS A 95 -13.87 -8.39 -4.43
C LYS A 95 -13.04 -9.62 -4.01
N ASP A 96 -11.77 -9.39 -3.72
CA ASP A 96 -10.82 -10.40 -3.23
C ASP A 96 -9.71 -9.71 -2.41
N SER A 97 -8.89 -10.52 -1.74
CA SER A 97 -7.65 -10.10 -1.09
C SER A 97 -6.44 -10.61 -1.88
N TYR A 98 -5.46 -9.74 -2.03
CA TYR A 98 -4.26 -9.99 -2.80
C TYR A 98 -3.01 -9.84 -1.93
N PHE A 99 -2.03 -10.70 -2.18
CA PHE A 99 -0.73 -10.66 -1.53
C PHE A 99 0.35 -10.63 -2.60
N ILE A 100 1.27 -9.68 -2.47
CA ILE A 100 2.46 -9.57 -3.32
C ILE A 100 3.66 -9.54 -2.38
N SER A 101 4.55 -10.51 -2.52
CA SER A 101 5.71 -10.63 -1.64
C SER A 101 7.01 -10.57 -2.43
N TRP A 102 8.04 -10.00 -1.80
CA TRP A 102 9.41 -9.98 -2.30
C TRP A 102 10.36 -9.92 -1.11
N GLN A 103 11.65 -10.11 -1.38
CA GLN A 103 12.66 -10.04 -0.33
C GLN A 103 13.90 -9.32 -0.83
N PHE A 104 14.61 -8.65 0.08
CA PHE A 104 16.00 -8.25 -0.13
C PHE A 104 16.90 -9.26 0.57
N VAL A 105 17.98 -9.70 -0.08
CA VAL A 105 18.93 -10.68 0.47
C VAL A 105 20.33 -10.11 0.54
N ASP A 106 21.14 -10.63 1.46
CA ASP A 106 22.56 -10.32 1.55
C ASP A 106 23.27 -10.59 0.21
N LEU A 107 24.18 -9.69 -0.14
CA LEU A 107 25.18 -9.88 -1.16
C LEU A 107 26.58 -9.90 -0.52
N PRO A 108 27.62 -10.38 -1.22
CA PRO A 108 28.97 -10.40 -0.66
C PRO A 108 29.43 -9.00 -0.21
N ASN A 109 29.72 -8.86 1.09
CA ASN A 109 30.08 -7.60 1.76
C ASN A 109 29.00 -6.50 1.76
N GLU A 110 27.77 -6.83 1.36
CA GLU A 110 26.65 -5.90 1.27
C GLU A 110 25.44 -6.51 2.00
N PRO A 111 25.29 -6.28 3.32
CA PRO A 111 24.22 -6.87 4.09
C PRO A 111 22.87 -6.20 3.82
N ALA A 112 21.82 -7.02 3.71
CA ALA A 112 20.44 -6.58 3.66
C ALA A 112 19.99 -6.06 5.04
N THR A 113 19.92 -4.74 5.16
CA THR A 113 19.49 -4.03 6.38
C THR A 113 18.63 -2.84 5.97
N ALA A 114 17.61 -2.51 6.76
CA ALA A 114 16.81 -1.31 6.53
C ALA A 114 16.43 -0.64 7.85
N VAL A 115 16.34 0.69 7.83
CA VAL A 115 15.97 1.51 9.01
C VAL A 115 14.56 2.08 8.90
N GLY A 116 13.86 1.78 7.80
CA GLY A 116 12.50 2.26 7.58
C GLY A 116 12.04 2.10 6.14
N PHE A 117 10.84 2.58 5.88
CA PHE A 117 10.19 2.49 4.59
C PHE A 117 9.43 3.79 4.28
N LEU A 118 9.51 4.26 3.03
CA LEU A 118 8.63 5.31 2.52
C LEU A 118 7.69 4.68 1.51
N PHE A 119 6.39 4.84 1.69
CA PHE A 119 5.39 4.33 0.76
C PHE A 119 4.52 5.44 0.18
N ASN A 120 4.08 5.24 -1.05
CA ASN A 120 3.08 6.07 -1.70
C ASN A 120 2.22 5.19 -2.61
N ILE A 121 0.90 5.33 -2.49
CA ILE A 121 -0.07 4.62 -3.31
C ILE A 121 -0.95 5.67 -3.95
N THR A 122 -1.08 5.60 -5.26
CA THR A 122 -1.96 6.49 -6.02
C THR A 122 -2.98 5.67 -6.78
N ALA A 123 -4.15 6.25 -6.97
CA ALA A 123 -5.21 5.72 -7.80
C ALA A 123 -5.88 6.89 -8.53
N LYS A 124 -6.14 6.72 -9.82
CA LYS A 124 -6.79 7.72 -10.67
C LYS A 124 -7.56 7.03 -11.78
N ARG A 125 -8.53 7.71 -12.37
CA ARG A 125 -9.17 7.20 -13.59
C ARG A 125 -8.15 7.24 -14.75
N PRO A 126 -8.14 6.25 -15.65
CA PRO A 126 -7.31 6.30 -16.86
C PRO A 126 -7.51 7.60 -17.64
N GLY A 127 -6.40 8.28 -17.96
CA GLY A 127 -6.40 9.56 -18.68
C GLY A 127 -6.81 10.80 -17.85
N ASP A 128 -7.24 10.64 -16.59
CA ASP A 128 -7.50 11.77 -15.69
C ASP A 128 -6.19 12.24 -15.04
N THR A 129 -5.84 13.51 -15.25
CA THR A 129 -4.66 14.15 -14.67
C THR A 129 -5.01 15.10 -13.53
N LYS A 130 -6.29 15.37 -13.31
CA LYS A 130 -6.78 16.37 -12.37
C LYS A 130 -7.16 15.75 -11.02
N HIS A 131 -7.71 14.54 -11.04
CA HIS A 131 -8.20 13.87 -9.83
C HIS A 131 -7.38 12.62 -9.55
N THR A 132 -6.75 12.57 -8.38
CA THR A 132 -5.96 11.43 -7.92
C THR A 132 -6.20 11.25 -6.44
N SER A 133 -6.62 10.05 -6.06
CA SER A 133 -6.66 9.61 -4.67
C SER A 133 -5.29 9.02 -4.33
N PHE A 134 -4.76 9.38 -3.17
CA PHE A 134 -3.48 8.87 -2.73
C PHE A 134 -3.43 8.63 -1.22
N VAL A 135 -2.50 7.78 -0.81
CA VAL A 135 -2.06 7.64 0.57
C VAL A 135 -0.56 7.44 0.56
N SER A 136 0.14 8.18 1.39
CA SER A 136 1.59 8.10 1.51
C SER A 136 2.00 8.22 2.97
N GLY A 137 3.14 7.65 3.31
CA GLY A 137 3.66 7.72 4.67
C GLY A 137 5.09 7.23 4.77
N THR A 138 5.65 7.46 5.94
CA THR A 138 6.97 6.96 6.33
C THR A 138 6.80 6.09 7.55
N LEU A 139 7.43 4.93 7.53
CA LEU A 139 7.48 3.99 8.63
C LEU A 139 8.93 3.90 9.07
N ALA A 140 9.23 4.49 10.22
CA ALA A 140 10.56 4.36 10.81
C ALA A 140 10.66 3.04 11.56
N SER A 141 11.86 2.47 11.59
CA SER A 141 12.19 1.39 12.51
C SER A 141 12.37 2.01 13.90
N GLN A 142 11.26 2.29 14.57
CA GLN A 142 11.24 2.67 15.98
C GLN A 142 10.53 1.55 16.74
N ASP A 143 11.18 1.04 17.77
CA ASP A 143 10.52 0.13 18.70
C ASP A 143 9.57 0.91 19.63
N SER A 144 8.73 0.20 20.39
CA SER A 144 7.84 0.69 21.45
C SER A 144 8.49 1.65 22.46
N THR A 145 9.82 1.65 22.54
CA THR A 145 10.65 2.52 23.40
C THR A 145 11.28 3.71 22.67
N ASN A 146 10.89 3.97 21.40
CA ASN A 146 11.45 4.98 20.49
C ASN A 146 12.95 4.79 20.15
N GLN A 147 13.51 3.61 20.41
CA GLN A 147 14.87 3.27 19.99
C GLN A 147 14.89 2.92 18.50
N THR A 148 15.95 3.35 17.80
CA THR A 148 16.14 3.02 16.38
C THR A 148 16.42 1.52 16.25
N ALA A 149 15.57 0.84 15.50
CA ALA A 149 15.72 -0.55 15.17
C ALA A 149 16.26 -0.71 13.73
N THR A 150 16.72 -1.90 13.39
CA THR A 150 17.12 -2.28 12.03
C THR A 150 16.30 -3.49 11.62
N PHE A 151 15.53 -3.37 10.54
CA PHE A 151 14.82 -4.49 9.95
C PHE A 151 15.82 -5.44 9.29
N ARG A 152 15.85 -6.68 9.79
CA ARG A 152 16.68 -7.78 9.31
C ARG A 152 16.20 -9.08 9.97
N GLY A 153 16.07 -10.14 9.19
CA GLY A 153 15.75 -11.48 9.70
C GLY A 153 14.57 -12.14 8.99
N VAL A 154 14.23 -13.35 9.46
CA VAL A 154 13.30 -14.26 8.79
C VAL A 154 11.84 -13.78 8.74
N ASN A 155 11.37 -13.07 9.76
CA ASN A 155 9.97 -12.65 9.84
C ASN A 155 9.72 -11.46 8.90
N GLY A 156 8.67 -11.57 8.08
CA GLY A 156 8.36 -10.58 7.06
C GLY A 156 7.61 -9.36 7.57
N ASN A 157 7.86 -8.24 6.90
CA ASN A 157 7.19 -6.97 7.09
C ASN A 157 5.94 -6.90 6.21
N ILE A 158 4.78 -6.58 6.79
CA ILE A 158 3.50 -6.62 6.06
C ILE A 158 2.88 -5.22 6.00
N PHE A 159 2.63 -4.74 4.79
CA PHE A 159 1.90 -3.51 4.50
C PHE A 159 0.45 -3.87 4.21
N LYS A 160 -0.50 -3.43 5.04
CA LYS A 160 -1.93 -3.67 4.80
C LYS A 160 -2.61 -2.43 4.27
N ILE A 161 -3.14 -2.55 3.06
CA ILE A 161 -3.83 -1.48 2.34
C ILE A 161 -5.25 -1.91 2.05
N HIS A 162 -6.18 -0.99 2.26
CA HIS A 162 -7.56 -1.16 1.85
C HIS A 162 -7.85 -0.31 0.62
N LEU A 163 -8.64 -0.89 -0.28
CA LEU A 163 -9.19 -0.19 -1.42
C LEU A 163 -10.68 0.08 -1.16
N VAL A 164 -11.06 1.36 -1.16
CA VAL A 164 -12.45 1.79 -0.93
C VAL A 164 -12.99 2.47 -2.20
N PRO A 165 -14.05 1.96 -2.83
CA PRO A 165 -14.62 2.59 -4.00
C PRO A 165 -15.44 3.83 -3.61
N ARG A 166 -15.17 4.95 -4.29
CA ARG A 166 -15.85 6.23 -4.07
C ARG A 166 -16.44 6.80 -5.36
N ILE A 167 -17.69 7.23 -5.30
CA ILE A 167 -18.36 7.97 -6.38
C ILE A 167 -18.51 9.42 -5.95
N TYR A 168 -17.85 10.33 -6.67
CA TYR A 168 -17.95 11.77 -6.45
C TYR A 168 -19.03 12.33 -7.40
N ARG A 169 -20.26 12.44 -6.91
CA ARG A 169 -21.44 12.82 -7.71
C ARG A 169 -21.27 14.20 -8.37
N LYS A 170 -20.71 15.17 -7.64
CA LYS A 170 -20.47 16.54 -8.15
C LYS A 170 -19.39 16.65 -9.23
N VAL A 171 -18.58 15.62 -9.41
CA VAL A 171 -17.51 15.60 -10.41
C VAL A 171 -17.91 14.62 -11.53
N HIS A 172 -19.13 14.80 -12.07
CA HIS A 172 -19.68 13.97 -13.15
C HIS A 172 -19.61 12.48 -12.81
N ASP A 173 -20.11 12.10 -11.63
CA ASP A 173 -20.09 10.73 -11.12
C ASP A 173 -18.68 10.10 -11.16
N LEU A 174 -17.67 10.86 -10.71
CA LEU A 174 -16.29 10.41 -10.74
C LEU A 174 -16.09 9.19 -9.86
N LYS A 175 -15.75 8.06 -10.48
CA LYS A 175 -15.46 6.79 -9.82
C LYS A 175 -13.96 6.68 -9.56
N LEU A 176 -13.56 6.73 -8.31
CA LEU A 176 -12.18 6.57 -7.90
C LEU A 176 -12.07 5.52 -6.80
N ILE A 177 -10.96 4.79 -6.82
CA ILE A 177 -10.58 3.94 -5.70
C ILE A 177 -9.76 4.78 -4.73
N GLN A 178 -10.19 4.89 -3.49
CA GLN A 178 -9.40 5.51 -2.44
C GLN A 178 -8.54 4.43 -1.76
N PRO A 179 -7.21 4.46 -1.91
CA PRO A 179 -6.34 3.64 -1.10
C PRO A 179 -6.31 4.20 0.33
N LEU A 180 -6.35 3.31 1.31
CA LEU A 180 -6.25 3.63 2.73
C LEU A 180 -5.19 2.72 3.36
N PHE A 181 -4.22 3.33 4.03
CA PHE A 181 -3.27 2.59 4.86
C PHE A 181 -3.99 2.11 6.12
N ARG A 182 -3.97 0.80 6.40
CA ARG A 182 -4.55 0.25 7.62
C ARG A 182 -3.51 0.12 8.71
N GLU A 183 -2.51 -0.71 8.45
CA GLU A 183 -1.48 -1.01 9.43
C GLU A 183 -0.22 -1.50 8.73
N PHE A 184 0.88 -1.38 9.46
CA PHE A 184 2.14 -2.01 9.16
C PHE A 184 2.46 -3.00 10.28
N VAL A 185 2.66 -4.27 9.92
CA VAL A 185 3.10 -5.29 10.86
C VAL A 185 4.61 -5.44 10.68
N PRO A 186 5.44 -4.94 11.62
CA PRO A 186 6.88 -5.08 11.53
C PRO A 186 7.27 -6.56 11.64
N GLY A 187 8.24 -6.96 10.83
CA GLY A 187 8.86 -8.28 10.87
C GLY A 187 10.00 -8.34 11.87
N SER A 188 11.02 -9.15 11.56
CA SER A 188 12.24 -9.24 12.37
C SER A 188 12.95 -7.88 12.39
N ASN A 189 13.26 -7.40 13.59
CA ASN A 189 14.02 -6.19 13.80
C ASN A 189 15.06 -6.40 14.91
N VAL A 190 16.10 -5.58 14.89
CA VAL A 190 17.21 -5.65 15.84
C VAL A 190 17.49 -4.25 16.37
N VAL A 191 17.53 -4.10 17.69
CA VAL A 191 17.76 -2.82 18.36
C VAL A 191 19.19 -2.72 18.89
N GLU A 192 19.70 -3.79 19.49
CA GLU A 192 21.03 -3.80 20.12
C GLU A 192 22.14 -4.06 19.10
N ALA A 193 23.25 -3.33 19.23
CA ALA A 193 24.41 -3.47 18.34
C ALA A 193 25.04 -4.88 18.39
N SER A 194 25.07 -5.52 19.56
CA SER A 194 25.57 -6.89 19.74
C SER A 194 24.72 -7.91 18.98
N GLN A 195 23.39 -7.77 19.05
CA GLN A 195 22.45 -8.61 18.32
C GLN A 195 22.57 -8.40 16.82
N LEU A 196 22.79 -7.15 16.38
CA LEU A 196 22.98 -6.83 14.96
C LEU A 196 24.27 -7.48 14.45
N GLN A 197 25.35 -7.42 15.22
CA GLN A 197 26.62 -8.07 14.86
C GLN A 197 26.47 -9.59 14.74
N SER A 198 25.71 -10.23 15.64
CA SER A 198 25.38 -11.65 15.56
C SER A 198 24.55 -11.97 14.31
N SER A 199 23.52 -11.16 14.02
CA SER A 199 22.65 -11.31 12.84
C SER A 199 23.40 -11.13 11.52
N LEU A 200 24.44 -10.29 11.48
CA LEU A 200 25.30 -10.13 10.31
C LEU A 200 26.19 -11.36 10.05
N GLN A 201 26.48 -12.16 11.08
CA GLN A 201 27.25 -13.40 10.96
C GLN A 201 26.38 -14.60 10.60
N ASN A 202 25.06 -14.51 10.77
CA ASN A 202 24.11 -15.57 10.47
C ASN A 202 23.49 -15.40 9.07
N PRO A 203 23.79 -16.28 8.10
CA PRO A 203 23.22 -16.19 6.77
C PRO A 203 21.69 -16.31 6.74
N ALA A 204 21.09 -17.01 7.72
CA ALA A 204 19.64 -17.16 7.80
C ALA A 204 18.91 -15.84 8.10
N ASP A 205 19.60 -14.90 8.75
CA ASP A 205 19.05 -13.58 9.07
C ASP A 205 19.33 -12.55 7.96
N GLY A 206 20.06 -12.94 6.91
CA GLY A 206 20.49 -12.12 5.78
C GLY A 206 19.40 -11.73 4.80
N LEU A 207 18.21 -11.40 5.29
CA LEU A 207 17.08 -11.07 4.46
C LEU A 207 16.11 -10.07 5.10
N ILE A 208 15.37 -9.38 4.25
CA ILE A 208 14.23 -8.53 4.62
C ILE A 208 13.07 -8.95 3.76
N ASN A 209 12.14 -9.69 4.36
CA ASN A 209 10.90 -10.11 3.71
C ASN A 209 9.87 -8.97 3.73
N MET A 210 9.21 -8.78 2.60
CA MET A 210 8.23 -7.74 2.37
C MET A 210 6.96 -8.36 1.77
N THR A 211 5.80 -7.98 2.31
CA THR A 211 4.50 -8.39 1.76
C THR A 211 3.59 -7.18 1.70
N LEU A 212 3.06 -6.90 0.51
CA LEU A 212 1.96 -5.98 0.31
C LEU A 212 0.65 -6.79 0.31
N TYR A 213 -0.17 -6.55 1.33
CA TYR A 213 -1.52 -7.08 1.45
C TYR A 213 -2.53 -6.01 1.05
N ILE A 214 -3.30 -6.30 0.00
CA ILE A 214 -4.34 -5.42 -0.51
C ILE A 214 -5.66 -6.13 -0.33
N SER A 215 -6.56 -5.55 0.45
CA SER A 215 -7.92 -6.07 0.59
C SER A 215 -8.95 -5.07 0.10
N PHE A 216 -9.89 -5.56 -0.70
CA PHE A 216 -11.10 -4.83 -0.98
C PHE A 216 -12.08 -5.00 0.18
N LEU A 217 -12.15 -3.98 1.05
CA LEU A 217 -12.87 -4.09 2.31
C LEU A 217 -14.37 -3.81 2.21
N SER A 218 -14.82 -3.28 1.09
CA SER A 218 -16.10 -2.61 1.07
C SER A 218 -17.18 -3.53 0.50
N ASP A 219 -18.05 -4.03 1.37
CA ASP A 219 -19.39 -4.45 0.98
C ASP A 219 -20.22 -3.27 0.46
N PHE A 220 -19.67 -2.05 0.44
CA PHE A 220 -20.36 -0.82 0.11
C PHE A 220 -19.58 0.13 -0.82
N ILE A 221 -20.26 0.96 -1.58
CA ILE A 221 -19.70 2.10 -2.31
C ILE A 221 -20.04 3.36 -1.53
N VAL A 222 -19.02 4.19 -1.31
CA VAL A 222 -19.20 5.49 -0.69
C VAL A 222 -19.50 6.52 -1.77
N GLU A 223 -20.67 7.12 -1.72
CA GLU A 223 -21.05 8.23 -2.59
C GLU A 223 -20.82 9.54 -1.83
N VAL A 224 -20.03 10.43 -2.42
CA VAL A 224 -19.66 11.72 -1.82
C VAL A 224 -20.51 12.80 -2.48
N ASP A 225 -21.41 13.36 -1.68
CA ASP A 225 -22.32 14.44 -2.04
C ASP A 225 -21.98 15.68 -1.21
N ASN A 226 -21.80 16.86 -1.80
CA ASN A 226 -21.74 18.09 -0.98
C ASN A 226 -23.16 18.65 -0.85
N ALA A 227 -23.78 18.48 0.31
CA ALA A 227 -25.01 19.19 0.61
C ALA A 227 -24.64 20.61 1.08
N ASN A 228 -25.01 21.62 0.29
CA ASN A 228 -25.15 22.96 0.85
C ASN A 228 -26.46 22.96 1.64
N ILE A 229 -26.42 22.57 2.91
CA ILE A 229 -27.58 22.75 3.80
C ILE A 229 -27.63 24.26 4.10
N ILE A 230 -28.36 25.00 3.28
CA ILE A 230 -28.87 26.31 3.67
C ILE A 230 -30.02 25.98 4.63
N GLY A 231 -29.75 26.06 5.94
CA GLY A 231 -30.79 25.98 6.95
C GLY A 231 -31.75 27.17 6.84
N PRO A 232 -33.01 27.03 7.30
CA PRO A 232 -34.03 28.08 7.23
C PRO A 232 -33.66 29.36 7.99
#